data_AF-D2QKH1-F1
#
_entry.id   AF-D2QKH1-F1
#
_cell.length_a   1.000
_cell.length_b   1.000
_cell.length_c   1.000
_cell.angle_alpha   90.00
_cell.angle_beta   90.00
_cell.angle_gamma   90.00
#
_symmetry.space_group_name_H-M   'P 1'
#
loop_
_entity.id
_entity.type
_entity.pdbx_description
1 polymer ?
#
loop_
_entity_poly.entity_id
_entity_poly.type
_entity_poly.pdbx_seq_one_letter_code
_entity_poly.pdbx_strand_id
1 'polypeptide(L)'
;MNNTSIFFSVIASLITLFGYGQENSISIAVDSSPRAFSVTEATKVAGKTVFENSCKSCHTNVVDSKAPSVAMLGAMTPRAIFTALKSGKMQVQAQTLSDEQRREVAQWITNRPFVETKLPQDAFTPFSLPKTATVASGWGGNLAGTGFTQSTGITPQNVASLKVKWTFAFPDGTQIRSKPAVVGDWLIVGSQFGDVYAIHKQTGKIGWHFIGDAPIRGAIFVEKSGDKLRAYFADFTTNVYAIDVASGKLIWKKRAGQHPQSGNTGSVTAYENTLVVPLTSNEVTTSKDPNYTCCTSSGEVIALNATTGDLLWRHRVIPQEAQISGKKKNGQSFYGPSGAPVWSSPTIDTKRGLVYIGTGENYTDPPSTTSDAIQALDIKTGKLVWSYQATKSDTWNLACPGDPNCPDKVGPDLDFGMAPLLVKTKAGRDVLVVGQKSGVVHCLEPETGKVIWQTRIGKGGMLGGIHWGMATDGNYVYAANADNRLVLDKRDSTWKASPGLYALDLANGQVVWNESTPSCGEDKSCIQANSAAPLVVPGLVFAGTLAGAIRAHDARTGKVLWSFDTARDFDTSNGIHGKGGSIDGPSPVVSGKMLFVNSGYGIFGEKPGNVLIAFDVD
;
A
#
# COMPACT_ATOMS: atom_id res chain seq x y z
N MET A 1 -47.10 -30.61 8.57
CA MET A 1 -47.14 -29.99 7.22
C MET A 1 -47.09 -28.49 7.39
N ASN A 2 -46.43 -27.79 6.47
CA ASN A 2 -46.41 -26.33 6.22
C ASN A 2 -46.19 -25.30 7.35
N ASN A 3 -45.22 -24.41 7.05
CA ASN A 3 -45.22 -22.95 7.26
C ASN A 3 -44.85 -22.30 8.61
N THR A 4 -43.64 -21.72 8.59
CA THR A 4 -43.28 -20.34 8.98
C THR A 4 -43.36 -19.87 10.44
N SER A 5 -42.17 -19.44 10.90
CA SER A 5 -41.90 -18.33 11.84
C SER A 5 -42.29 -18.49 13.31
N ILE A 6 -41.29 -18.35 14.19
CA ILE A 6 -41.30 -17.42 15.32
C ILE A 6 -39.85 -17.15 15.76
N PHE A 7 -39.57 -15.91 16.17
CA PHE A 7 -38.29 -15.40 16.66
C PHE A 7 -38.49 -14.93 18.12
N PHE A 8 -37.42 -14.86 18.92
CA PHE A 8 -37.37 -14.35 20.31
C PHE A 8 -38.13 -15.11 21.43
N SER A 9 -37.37 -15.74 22.35
CA SER A 9 -37.72 -16.03 23.76
C SER A 9 -36.55 -16.70 24.50
N VAL A 10 -36.13 -16.34 25.73
CA VAL A 10 -36.27 -15.04 26.44
C VAL A 10 -34.85 -14.52 26.78
N ILE A 11 -34.28 -14.28 27.98
CA ILE A 11 -34.66 -14.19 29.41
C ILE A 11 -33.81 -13.02 29.99
N ALA A 12 -34.33 -12.24 30.96
CA ALA A 12 -33.51 -11.29 31.74
C ALA A 12 -33.99 -11.18 33.21
N SER A 13 -33.06 -11.23 34.16
CA SER A 13 -33.20 -11.05 35.64
C SER A 13 -31.84 -11.39 36.31
N LEU A 14 -31.36 -10.84 37.43
CA LEU A 14 -31.84 -9.82 38.40
C LEU A 14 -30.67 -8.88 38.79
N ILE A 15 -30.95 -7.75 39.48
CA ILE A 15 -30.32 -7.30 40.75
C ILE A 15 -31.02 -6.01 41.25
N THR A 16 -31.08 -5.78 42.56
CA THR A 16 -31.83 -4.66 43.18
C THR A 16 -31.21 -4.09 44.46
N LEU A 17 -31.17 -2.75 44.52
CA LEU A 17 -31.33 -1.87 45.71
C LEU A 17 -30.22 -1.75 46.78
N PHE A 18 -30.32 -0.61 47.51
CA PHE A 18 -29.40 -0.01 48.50
C PHE A 18 -28.12 0.65 47.92
N GLY A 19 -27.64 1.81 48.38
CA GLY A 19 -28.13 2.74 49.42
C GLY A 19 -27.47 4.14 49.34
N TYR A 20 -27.87 5.09 50.20
CA TYR A 20 -27.45 6.51 50.17
C TYR A 20 -26.01 6.76 50.70
N GLY A 21 -25.35 7.81 50.18
CA GLY A 21 -24.13 8.38 50.78
C GLY A 21 -23.47 9.46 49.90
N GLN A 22 -23.17 10.64 50.45
CA GLN A 22 -22.30 11.66 49.83
C GLN A 22 -20.93 11.66 50.51
N GLU A 23 -19.87 11.91 49.74
CA GLU A 23 -18.88 12.93 50.09
C GLU A 23 -17.99 13.32 48.89
N ASN A 24 -17.33 14.48 48.96
CA ASN A 24 -16.59 15.05 47.84
C ASN A 24 -15.17 14.48 47.73
N SER A 25 -14.84 13.91 46.56
CA SER A 25 -13.45 13.88 46.08
C SER A 25 -13.41 14.24 44.60
N ILE A 26 -12.64 15.28 44.24
CA ILE A 26 -12.46 15.69 42.84
C ILE A 26 -11.40 14.79 42.21
N SER A 27 -11.81 13.59 41.80
CA SER A 27 -10.98 12.76 40.93
C SER A 27 -11.07 13.31 39.50
N ILE A 28 -9.99 13.92 39.00
CA ILE A 28 -9.84 14.19 37.57
C ILE A 28 -9.62 12.85 36.88
N ALA A 29 -10.72 12.18 36.52
CA ALA A 29 -10.68 10.96 35.74
C ALA A 29 -10.11 11.30 34.36
N VAL A 30 -8.85 10.91 34.11
CA VAL A 30 -8.26 10.94 32.78
C VAL A 30 -9.01 9.91 31.94
N ASP A 31 -9.93 10.38 31.12
CA ASP A 31 -10.72 9.56 30.20
C ASP A 31 -9.80 8.84 29.22
N SER A 32 -9.50 7.57 29.55
CA SER A 32 -8.66 6.68 28.76
C SER A 32 -9.46 5.93 27.69
N SER A 33 -10.70 6.34 27.40
CA SER A 33 -11.41 5.82 26.23
C SER A 33 -10.77 6.36 24.94
N PRO A 34 -10.70 5.56 23.86
CA PRO A 34 -10.24 6.05 22.59
C PRO A 34 -11.27 7.05 22.05
N ARG A 35 -10.96 8.35 22.08
CA ARG A 35 -11.78 9.39 21.44
C ARG A 35 -11.96 9.03 19.96
N ALA A 36 -13.14 8.54 19.64
CA ALA A 36 -13.39 7.90 18.35
C ALA A 36 -13.29 8.93 17.21
N PHE A 37 -12.49 8.62 16.19
CA PHE A 37 -12.43 9.33 14.91
C PHE A 37 -13.71 9.11 14.06
N SER A 38 -14.87 8.95 14.70
CA SER A 38 -16.16 8.67 14.07
C SER A 38 -16.92 9.96 13.82
N VAL A 39 -17.40 10.13 12.59
CA VAL A 39 -18.39 11.16 12.25
C VAL A 39 -19.61 11.03 13.17
N THR A 40 -20.11 12.14 13.73
CA THR A 40 -21.26 12.11 14.66
C THR A 40 -22.52 11.61 13.95
N GLU A 41 -23.45 10.98 14.67
CA GLU A 41 -24.65 10.44 14.03
C GLU A 41 -25.53 11.53 13.40
N ALA A 42 -25.60 12.72 14.01
CA ALA A 42 -26.25 13.88 13.42
C ALA A 42 -25.60 14.28 12.08
N THR A 43 -24.27 14.37 12.05
CA THR A 43 -23.50 14.66 10.83
C THR A 43 -23.67 13.57 9.76
N LYS A 44 -23.79 12.29 10.14
CA LYS A 44 -24.09 11.20 9.20
C LYS A 44 -25.49 11.34 8.60
N VAL A 45 -26.51 11.63 9.41
CA VAL A 45 -27.90 11.79 8.94
C VAL A 45 -28.01 13.00 8.00
N ALA A 46 -27.44 14.15 8.37
CA ALA A 46 -27.44 15.34 7.53
C ALA A 46 -26.63 15.12 6.23
N GLY A 47 -25.42 14.60 6.32
CA GLY A 47 -24.57 14.29 5.16
C GLY A 47 -25.18 13.26 4.22
N LYS A 48 -25.87 12.24 4.75
CA LYS A 48 -26.67 11.30 3.96
C LYS A 48 -27.79 12.03 3.21
N THR A 49 -28.53 12.90 3.90
CA THR A 49 -29.66 13.64 3.31
C THR A 49 -29.19 14.56 2.17
N VAL A 50 -28.06 15.24 2.34
CA VAL A 50 -27.42 16.02 1.25
C VAL A 50 -27.00 15.12 0.09
N PHE A 51 -26.40 13.95 0.36
CA PHE A 51 -26.03 13.02 -0.71
C PHE A 51 -27.25 12.48 -1.48
N GLU A 52 -28.29 12.05 -0.77
CA GLU A 52 -29.50 11.47 -1.39
C GLU A 52 -30.25 12.50 -2.24
N ASN A 53 -30.28 13.77 -1.81
CA ASN A 53 -30.96 14.85 -2.52
C ASN A 53 -30.14 15.51 -3.64
N SER A 54 -28.80 15.49 -3.58
CA SER A 54 -27.95 16.33 -4.46
C SER A 54 -26.78 15.62 -5.14
N CYS A 55 -26.52 14.33 -4.83
CA CYS A 55 -25.36 13.61 -5.37
C CYS A 55 -25.69 12.22 -5.95
N LYS A 56 -26.64 11.50 -5.34
CA LYS A 56 -26.96 10.09 -5.60
C LYS A 56 -27.11 9.76 -7.09
N SER A 57 -27.91 10.54 -7.82
CA SER A 57 -28.21 10.33 -9.25
C SER A 57 -26.98 10.29 -10.18
N CYS A 58 -25.88 10.95 -9.82
CA CYS A 58 -24.65 10.97 -10.61
C CYS A 58 -23.59 9.95 -10.15
N HIS A 59 -23.68 9.50 -8.88
CA HIS A 59 -22.62 8.77 -8.17
C HIS A 59 -22.98 7.32 -7.80
N THR A 60 -24.25 6.92 -7.89
CA THR A 60 -24.69 5.52 -7.69
C THR A 60 -25.17 4.89 -9.02
N ASN A 61 -24.56 3.77 -9.40
CA ASN A 61 -24.99 2.85 -10.46
C ASN A 61 -25.33 3.47 -11.82
N VAL A 62 -24.32 4.06 -12.47
CA VAL A 62 -24.35 4.39 -13.90
C VAL A 62 -23.04 3.92 -14.53
N VAL A 63 -23.09 2.95 -15.44
CA VAL A 63 -21.90 2.37 -16.10
C VAL A 63 -21.18 3.43 -16.96
N ASP A 64 -21.94 4.34 -17.56
CA ASP A 64 -21.45 5.40 -18.46
C ASP A 64 -21.17 6.75 -17.78
N SER A 65 -21.33 6.87 -16.46
CA SER A 65 -21.06 8.14 -15.76
C SER A 65 -19.56 8.41 -15.69
N LYS A 66 -19.16 9.60 -16.14
CA LYS A 66 -17.79 10.12 -15.98
C LYS A 66 -17.50 10.61 -14.55
N ALA A 67 -18.48 10.59 -13.66
CA ALA A 67 -18.31 10.93 -12.25
C ALA A 67 -17.65 9.77 -11.48
N PRO A 68 -16.85 10.05 -10.44
CA PRO A 68 -16.32 9.01 -9.56
C PRO A 68 -17.45 8.28 -8.82
N SER A 69 -17.28 6.97 -8.56
CA SER A 69 -18.20 6.21 -7.71
C SER A 69 -18.14 6.68 -6.25
N VAL A 70 -19.16 6.34 -5.44
CA VAL A 70 -19.12 6.61 -3.98
C VAL A 70 -17.87 5.99 -3.33
N ALA A 71 -17.41 4.82 -3.78
CA ALA A 71 -16.17 4.20 -3.30
C ALA A 71 -14.92 5.04 -3.65
N MET A 72 -14.82 5.59 -4.87
CA MET A 72 -13.73 6.51 -5.23
C MET A 72 -13.78 7.79 -4.40
N LEU A 73 -14.96 8.38 -4.20
CA LEU A 73 -15.11 9.58 -3.37
C LEU A 73 -14.74 9.29 -1.91
N GLY A 74 -15.19 8.16 -1.34
CA GLY A 74 -14.87 7.75 0.01
C GLY A 74 -13.38 7.49 0.26
N ALA A 75 -12.60 7.25 -0.80
CA ALA A 75 -11.15 7.22 -0.71
C ALA A 75 -10.56 8.63 -0.49
N MET A 76 -11.09 9.67 -1.15
CA MET A 76 -10.61 11.07 -1.07
C MET A 76 -10.64 11.63 0.35
N THR A 77 -10.00 12.79 0.56
CA THR A 77 -10.15 13.49 1.85
C THR A 77 -11.47 14.27 1.95
N PRO A 78 -12.02 14.46 3.17
CA PRO A 78 -13.11 15.41 3.39
C PRO A 78 -12.77 16.81 2.83
N ARG A 79 -11.51 17.25 3.00
CA ARG A 79 -10.93 18.49 2.48
C ARG A 79 -10.97 18.60 0.94
N ALA A 80 -10.68 17.51 0.22
CA ALA A 80 -10.72 17.48 -1.24
C ALA A 80 -12.15 17.48 -1.78
N ILE A 81 -13.06 16.71 -1.18
CA ILE A 81 -14.49 16.75 -1.56
C ILE A 81 -15.07 18.15 -1.29
N PHE A 82 -14.82 18.72 -0.11
CA PHE A 82 -15.27 20.07 0.24
C PHE A 82 -14.74 21.13 -0.74
N THR A 83 -13.44 21.09 -1.07
CA THR A 83 -12.86 21.99 -2.09
C THR A 83 -13.49 21.78 -3.46
N ALA A 84 -13.72 20.53 -3.88
CA ALA A 84 -14.37 20.23 -5.15
C ALA A 84 -15.80 20.78 -5.26
N LEU A 85 -16.56 20.75 -4.16
CA LEU A 85 -17.92 21.30 -4.03
C LEU A 85 -17.96 22.83 -3.84
N LYS A 86 -16.92 23.43 -3.23
CA LYS A 86 -16.89 24.88 -2.90
C LYS A 86 -16.33 25.76 -4.02
N SER A 87 -15.26 25.31 -4.68
CA SER A 87 -14.52 26.11 -5.67
C SER A 87 -13.88 25.28 -6.79
N GLY A 88 -14.21 23.99 -6.87
CA GLY A 88 -13.70 23.06 -7.87
C GLY A 88 -14.74 22.66 -8.92
N LYS A 89 -14.50 21.50 -9.56
CA LYS A 89 -15.31 21.02 -10.71
C LYS A 89 -16.79 20.76 -10.40
N MET A 90 -17.18 20.64 -9.12
CA MET A 90 -18.55 20.39 -8.69
C MET A 90 -19.25 21.66 -8.17
N GLN A 91 -18.62 22.84 -8.23
CA GLN A 91 -19.16 24.07 -7.66
C GLN A 91 -20.53 24.49 -8.23
N VAL A 92 -20.83 24.13 -9.49
CA VAL A 92 -22.12 24.43 -10.14
C VAL A 92 -23.22 23.49 -9.62
N GLN A 93 -22.92 22.20 -9.50
CA GLN A 93 -23.82 21.19 -8.96
C GLN A 93 -24.07 21.42 -7.46
N ALA A 94 -23.08 21.94 -6.74
CA ALA A 94 -23.12 22.23 -5.32
C ALA A 94 -23.38 23.72 -5.00
N GLN A 95 -23.87 24.51 -5.97
CA GLN A 95 -24.09 25.95 -5.80
C GLN A 95 -25.17 26.28 -4.76
N THR A 96 -26.13 25.37 -4.57
CA THR A 96 -27.22 25.46 -3.58
C THR A 96 -26.83 24.96 -2.18
N LEU A 97 -25.68 24.31 -2.03
CA LEU A 97 -25.24 23.75 -0.75
C LEU A 97 -24.49 24.79 0.09
N SER A 98 -24.82 24.87 1.37
CA SER A 98 -24.05 25.66 2.33
C SER A 98 -22.68 25.04 2.57
N ASP A 99 -21.73 25.85 3.07
CA ASP A 99 -20.40 25.35 3.45
C ASP A 99 -20.46 24.29 4.57
N GLU A 100 -21.52 24.28 5.37
CA GLU A 100 -21.80 23.25 6.35
C GLU A 100 -22.25 21.95 5.67
N GLN A 101 -23.27 22.00 4.81
CA GLN A 101 -23.73 20.85 4.02
C GLN A 101 -22.62 20.23 3.17
N ARG A 102 -21.72 21.06 2.62
CA ARG A 102 -20.51 20.60 1.90
C ARG A 102 -19.54 19.83 2.81
N ARG A 103 -19.42 20.19 4.09
CA ARG A 103 -18.63 19.43 5.08
C ARG A 103 -19.38 18.18 5.55
N GLU A 104 -20.68 18.25 5.79
CA GLU A 104 -21.49 17.10 6.21
C GLU A 104 -21.47 15.98 5.16
N VAL A 105 -21.73 16.31 3.89
CA VAL A 105 -21.70 15.32 2.81
C VAL A 105 -20.29 14.76 2.59
N ALA A 106 -19.24 15.58 2.69
CA ALA A 106 -17.86 15.13 2.58
C ALA A 106 -17.46 14.16 3.72
N GLN A 107 -17.92 14.43 4.94
CA GLN A 107 -17.71 13.55 6.09
C GLN A 107 -18.50 12.25 5.97
N TRP A 108 -19.76 12.31 5.54
CA TRP A 108 -20.59 11.11 5.34
C TRP A 108 -20.03 10.22 4.22
N ILE A 109 -19.67 10.77 3.06
CA ILE A 109 -19.12 9.99 1.93
C ILE A 109 -17.82 9.26 2.31
N THR A 110 -16.95 9.91 3.09
CA THR A 110 -15.64 9.34 3.50
C THR A 110 -15.70 8.53 4.80
N ASN A 111 -16.80 8.66 5.56
CA ASN A 111 -16.92 8.24 6.96
C ASN A 111 -15.75 8.72 7.85
N ARG A 112 -15.24 9.94 7.60
CA ARG A 112 -14.13 10.58 8.32
C ARG A 112 -14.53 11.99 8.78
N PRO A 113 -14.15 12.44 9.99
CA PRO A 113 -14.42 13.80 10.44
C PRO A 113 -13.65 14.84 9.61
N PHE A 114 -14.21 16.04 9.48
CA PHE A 114 -13.54 17.17 8.83
C PHE A 114 -12.67 17.89 9.88
N VAL A 115 -11.43 17.43 10.03
CA VAL A 115 -10.46 18.02 10.96
C VAL A 115 -9.42 18.81 10.19
N GLU A 116 -9.25 20.09 10.52
CA GLU A 116 -8.06 20.87 10.13
C GLU A 116 -7.00 20.72 11.22
N THR A 117 -6.26 19.61 11.21
CA THR A 117 -5.17 19.37 12.16
C THR A 117 -4.01 20.32 11.88
N LYS A 118 -3.98 21.44 12.63
CA LYS A 118 -3.00 22.51 12.50
C LYS A 118 -1.69 22.10 13.17
N LEU A 119 -0.69 21.80 12.34
CA LEU A 119 0.70 21.61 12.78
C LEU A 119 1.24 22.91 13.40
N PRO A 120 1.92 22.85 14.55
CA PRO A 120 2.42 24.04 15.23
C PRO A 120 3.64 24.62 14.49
N GLN A 121 3.90 25.92 14.64
CA GLN A 121 4.91 26.63 13.84
C GLN A 121 6.34 26.16 14.11
N ASP A 122 6.63 25.68 15.31
CA ASP A 122 7.92 25.10 15.70
C ASP A 122 8.16 23.71 15.10
N ALA A 123 7.13 23.01 14.62
CA ALA A 123 7.30 21.80 13.80
C ALA A 123 7.99 22.09 12.46
N PHE A 124 8.02 23.34 12.01
CA PHE A 124 8.63 23.75 10.74
C PHE A 124 10.08 24.24 10.90
N THR A 125 10.81 24.26 9.78
CA THR A 125 12.19 24.75 9.67
C THR A 125 12.45 25.26 8.25
N PRO A 126 13.37 26.21 8.01
CA PRO A 126 13.70 26.63 6.65
C PRO A 126 14.16 25.44 5.78
N PHE A 127 13.59 25.31 4.59
CA PHE A 127 13.98 24.30 3.60
C PHE A 127 15.12 24.80 2.71
N SER A 128 16.11 23.94 2.43
CA SER A 128 17.15 24.20 1.43
C SER A 128 17.73 22.88 0.90
N LEU A 129 18.22 22.89 -0.35
CA LEU A 129 18.94 21.76 -0.94
C LEU A 129 20.41 22.14 -1.17
N PRO A 130 21.37 21.23 -0.95
CA PRO A 130 22.74 21.43 -1.41
C PRO A 130 22.78 21.43 -2.95
N LYS A 131 23.78 22.10 -3.54
CA LYS A 131 24.00 22.16 -5.00
C LYS A 131 24.05 20.77 -5.67
N THR A 132 24.44 19.76 -4.92
CA THR A 132 24.37 18.35 -5.31
C THR A 132 23.79 17.57 -4.14
N ALA A 133 22.54 17.14 -4.26
CA ALA A 133 21.88 16.27 -3.28
C ALA A 133 21.99 14.81 -3.72
N THR A 134 22.32 13.93 -2.78
CA THR A 134 22.18 12.47 -2.98
C THR A 134 20.69 12.12 -3.03
N VAL A 135 20.31 11.17 -3.89
CA VAL A 135 18.92 10.73 -4.04
C VAL A 135 18.84 9.22 -3.92
N ALA A 136 17.92 8.72 -3.10
CA ALA A 136 17.49 7.32 -3.04
C ALA A 136 15.97 7.29 -2.92
N SER A 137 15.27 6.64 -3.86
CA SER A 137 13.81 6.79 -3.99
C SER A 137 13.15 5.57 -4.66
N GLY A 138 11.82 5.54 -4.71
CA GLY A 138 11.05 4.42 -5.25
C GLY A 138 11.01 3.20 -4.31
N TRP A 139 10.19 2.21 -4.68
CA TRP A 139 9.89 1.05 -3.81
C TRP A 139 11.14 0.25 -3.45
N GLY A 140 11.93 -0.13 -4.45
CA GLY A 140 13.18 -0.88 -4.28
C GLY A 140 14.42 -0.04 -3.93
N GLY A 141 14.28 1.29 -3.77
CA GLY A 141 15.40 2.22 -3.58
C GLY A 141 16.24 2.52 -4.84
N ASN A 142 16.08 1.72 -5.91
CA ASN A 142 16.69 1.90 -7.23
C ASN A 142 15.80 1.29 -8.33
N LEU A 143 16.10 1.62 -9.60
CA LEU A 143 15.34 1.17 -10.78
C LEU A 143 15.25 -0.35 -10.92
N ALA A 144 16.26 -1.07 -10.43
CA ALA A 144 16.35 -2.53 -10.49
C ALA A 144 15.52 -3.23 -9.39
N GLY A 145 14.82 -2.49 -8.53
CA GLY A 145 13.90 -3.02 -7.51
C GLY A 145 14.56 -3.63 -6.27
N THR A 146 15.88 -3.84 -6.30
CA THR A 146 16.67 -4.74 -5.41
C THR A 146 16.50 -4.62 -3.89
N GLY A 147 15.95 -3.54 -3.35
CA GLY A 147 15.81 -3.34 -1.90
C GLY A 147 17.13 -3.12 -1.16
N PHE A 148 18.24 -2.96 -1.90
CA PHE A 148 19.59 -2.78 -1.37
C PHE A 148 19.97 -1.30 -1.31
N THR A 149 20.52 -0.88 -0.18
CA THR A 149 21.11 0.45 0.01
C THR A 149 22.58 0.31 0.41
N GLN A 150 23.49 0.84 -0.41
CA GLN A 150 24.92 0.90 -0.10
C GLN A 150 25.17 1.95 1.00
N SER A 151 24.94 1.59 2.26
CA SER A 151 25.31 2.39 3.43
C SER A 151 26.47 1.77 4.19
N THR A 152 27.30 2.60 4.82
CA THR A 152 28.39 2.22 5.71
C THR A 152 28.20 2.76 7.13
N GLY A 153 27.13 3.53 7.40
CA GLY A 153 26.89 4.14 8.71
C GLY A 153 26.27 3.19 9.74
N ILE A 154 25.55 2.17 9.28
CA ILE A 154 25.00 1.09 10.13
C ILE A 154 25.61 -0.23 9.65
N THR A 155 26.21 -0.99 10.56
CA THR A 155 26.99 -2.20 10.30
C THR A 155 26.70 -3.27 11.35
N PRO A 156 27.01 -4.55 11.12
CA PRO A 156 26.86 -5.61 12.13
C PRO A 156 27.57 -5.33 13.47
N GLN A 157 28.56 -4.43 13.48
CA GLN A 157 29.33 -4.06 14.67
C GLN A 157 28.67 -2.94 15.49
N ASN A 158 27.89 -2.04 14.88
CA ASN A 158 27.24 -0.92 15.58
C ASN A 158 25.70 -0.98 15.62
N VAL A 159 25.05 -1.86 14.87
CA VAL A 159 23.57 -1.93 14.81
C VAL A 159 22.90 -2.09 16.18
N ALA A 160 23.59 -2.69 17.14
CA ALA A 160 23.12 -2.83 18.52
C ALA A 160 23.02 -1.49 19.29
N SER A 161 23.67 -0.41 18.85
CA SER A 161 23.54 0.92 19.47
C SER A 161 22.38 1.77 18.92
N LEU A 162 21.63 1.27 17.93
CA LEU A 162 20.48 1.97 17.34
C LEU A 162 19.44 2.37 18.40
N LYS A 163 19.22 3.68 18.55
CA LYS A 163 18.21 4.29 19.45
C LYS A 163 17.31 5.22 18.66
N VAL A 164 16.09 5.46 19.15
CA VAL A 164 15.20 6.48 18.59
C VAL A 164 15.82 7.87 18.78
N LYS A 165 15.97 8.64 17.69
CA LYS A 165 16.46 10.01 17.69
C LYS A 165 15.32 11.04 17.68
N TRP A 166 14.28 10.76 16.90
CA TRP A 166 13.02 11.51 16.86
C TRP A 166 11.91 10.62 16.27
N THR A 167 10.65 10.99 16.49
CA THR A 167 9.50 10.42 15.77
C THR A 167 8.63 11.54 15.21
N PHE A 168 7.90 11.26 14.14
CA PHE A 168 6.97 12.19 13.49
C PHE A 168 5.63 11.51 13.33
N ALA A 169 4.54 12.13 13.81
CA ALA A 169 3.19 11.60 13.64
C ALA A 169 2.50 12.24 12.45
N PHE A 170 2.01 11.41 11.53
CA PHE A 170 1.08 11.85 10.49
C PHE A 170 -0.29 12.15 11.13
N PRO A 171 -0.84 13.36 10.93
CA PRO A 171 -2.18 13.72 11.42
C PRO A 171 -3.25 12.67 11.10
N ASP A 172 -4.03 12.33 12.12
CA ASP A 172 -5.24 11.49 12.04
C ASP A 172 -5.04 10.07 11.46
N GLY A 173 -3.78 9.65 11.31
CA GLY A 173 -3.39 8.42 10.59
C GLY A 173 -3.65 7.13 11.38
N THR A 174 -3.80 6.04 10.63
CA THR A 174 -3.88 4.65 11.12
C THR A 174 -3.05 3.66 10.28
N GLN A 175 -2.54 4.06 9.11
CA GLN A 175 -1.79 3.22 8.16
C GLN A 175 -0.73 4.01 7.36
N ILE A 176 0.57 3.84 7.68
CA ILE A 176 1.66 4.63 7.09
C ILE A 176 2.36 3.85 5.96
N ARG A 177 1.85 4.02 4.73
CA ARG A 177 2.15 3.13 3.59
C ARG A 177 3.15 3.69 2.57
N SER A 178 3.32 5.00 2.48
CA SER A 178 4.26 5.62 1.54
C SER A 178 5.70 5.42 2.02
N LYS A 179 6.56 4.83 1.18
CA LYS A 179 8.00 4.75 1.46
C LYS A 179 8.65 6.14 1.25
N PRO A 180 9.39 6.69 2.22
CA PRO A 180 10.11 7.94 2.04
C PRO A 180 11.18 7.87 0.94
N ALA A 181 11.30 8.94 0.15
CA ALA A 181 12.49 9.19 -0.67
C ALA A 181 13.49 10.04 0.12
N VAL A 182 14.79 9.69 0.05
CA VAL A 182 15.88 10.51 0.60
C VAL A 182 16.36 11.49 -0.46
N VAL A 183 16.45 12.77 -0.11
CA VAL A 183 17.01 13.84 -0.95
C VAL A 183 17.94 14.71 -0.10
N GLY A 184 19.24 14.40 -0.11
CA GLY A 184 20.23 15.04 0.75
C GLY A 184 19.90 14.85 2.23
N ASP A 185 19.49 15.92 2.90
CA ASP A 185 19.10 15.93 4.32
C ASP A 185 17.58 15.87 4.56
N TRP A 186 16.80 15.61 3.50
CA TRP A 186 15.34 15.55 3.56
C TRP A 186 14.79 14.16 3.25
N LEU A 187 13.69 13.82 3.91
CA LEU A 187 12.81 12.70 3.60
C LEU A 187 11.54 13.26 2.95
N ILE A 188 11.20 12.82 1.74
CA ILE A 188 9.95 13.18 1.07
C ILE A 188 8.99 12.00 1.20
N VAL A 189 7.86 12.17 1.90
CA VAL A 189 6.94 11.07 2.25
C VAL A 189 5.47 11.50 2.18
N GLY A 190 4.61 10.61 1.65
CA GLY A 190 3.16 10.82 1.53
C GLY A 190 2.34 10.24 2.69
N SER A 191 1.15 10.79 2.93
CA SER A 191 0.24 10.40 4.01
C SER A 191 -0.99 9.62 3.51
N GLN A 192 -1.67 8.96 4.46
CA GLN A 192 -2.99 8.36 4.29
C GLN A 192 -4.06 9.34 3.78
N PHE A 193 -3.84 10.66 3.89
CA PHE A 193 -4.77 11.70 3.46
C PHE A 193 -4.19 12.60 2.35
N GLY A 194 -3.17 12.12 1.64
CA GLY A 194 -2.63 12.78 0.45
C GLY A 194 -1.72 13.97 0.73
N ASP A 195 -1.45 14.28 1.99
CA ASP A 195 -0.39 15.21 2.37
C ASP A 195 0.97 14.63 1.99
N VAL A 196 1.89 15.48 1.52
CA VAL A 196 3.30 15.12 1.31
C VAL A 196 4.17 16.09 2.10
N TYR A 197 5.11 15.56 2.87
CA TYR A 197 6.01 16.34 3.72
C TYR A 197 7.45 16.18 3.25
N ALA A 198 8.20 17.29 3.25
CA ALA A 198 9.65 17.25 3.33
C ALA A 198 10.08 17.34 4.80
N ILE A 199 10.55 16.24 5.37
CA ILE A 199 10.95 16.13 6.78
C ILE A 199 12.48 16.12 6.86
N HIS A 200 13.06 17.01 7.65
CA HIS A 200 14.52 17.09 7.83
C HIS A 200 15.01 15.88 8.63
N LYS A 201 15.84 15.04 8.00
CA LYS A 201 16.16 13.68 8.47
C LYS A 201 16.82 13.63 9.86
N GLN A 202 17.49 14.72 10.26
CA GLN A 202 18.18 14.80 11.56
C GLN A 202 17.30 15.29 12.71
N THR A 203 16.18 15.98 12.43
CA THR A 203 15.40 16.71 13.45
C THR A 203 13.90 16.48 13.42
N GLY A 204 13.38 15.78 12.41
CA GLY A 204 11.95 15.52 12.27
C GLY A 204 11.10 16.76 11.94
N LYS A 205 11.73 17.91 11.60
CA LYS A 205 11.03 19.16 11.29
C LYS A 205 10.66 19.29 9.82
N ILE A 206 9.53 19.93 9.54
CA ILE A 206 8.95 20.08 8.21
C ILE A 206 9.59 21.27 7.48
N GLY A 207 10.16 21.05 6.29
CA GLY A 207 10.65 22.10 5.42
C GLY A 207 9.58 22.66 4.49
N TRP A 208 8.74 21.78 3.93
CA TRP A 208 7.51 22.15 3.22
C TRP A 208 6.47 21.05 3.33
N HIS A 209 5.22 21.42 3.06
CA HIS A 209 4.04 20.55 3.07
C HIS A 209 3.21 20.80 1.79
N PHE A 210 2.82 19.74 1.11
CA PHE A 210 1.96 19.72 -0.07
C PHE A 210 0.68 18.93 0.23
N ILE A 211 -0.43 19.27 -0.44
CA ILE A 211 -1.75 18.64 -0.24
C ILE A 211 -2.24 18.06 -1.58
N GLY A 212 -2.33 16.74 -1.67
CA GLY A 212 -3.02 16.00 -2.73
C GLY A 212 -4.52 15.82 -2.47
N ASP A 213 -5.23 15.25 -3.45
CA ASP A 213 -6.69 15.06 -3.39
C ASP A 213 -7.10 13.79 -2.62
N ALA A 214 -6.27 12.74 -2.64
CA ALA A 214 -6.57 11.41 -2.10
C ALA A 214 -5.32 10.72 -1.49
N PRO A 215 -5.46 9.57 -0.80
CA PRO A 215 -4.37 8.87 -0.10
C PRO A 215 -3.17 8.56 -1.00
N ILE A 216 -1.95 8.83 -0.52
CA ILE A 216 -0.70 8.49 -1.21
C ILE A 216 -0.13 7.22 -0.57
N ARG A 217 -0.28 6.10 -1.29
CA ARG A 217 0.17 4.76 -0.83
C ARG A 217 1.55 4.39 -1.35
N GLY A 218 1.90 4.77 -2.57
CA GLY A 218 3.19 4.43 -3.18
C GLY A 218 4.37 5.12 -2.50
N ALA A 219 5.57 4.58 -2.73
CA ALA A 219 6.82 5.31 -2.52
C ALA A 219 6.85 6.62 -3.32
N ILE A 220 7.53 7.63 -2.80
CA ILE A 220 7.89 8.79 -3.61
C ILE A 220 9.05 8.41 -4.53
N PHE A 221 8.96 8.73 -5.82
CA PHE A 221 10.07 8.61 -6.78
C PHE A 221 10.68 9.98 -7.04
N VAL A 222 12.01 10.09 -7.13
CA VAL A 222 12.73 11.34 -7.34
C VAL A 222 13.82 11.16 -8.39
N GLU A 223 13.83 12.01 -9.41
CA GLU A 223 14.87 12.08 -10.45
C GLU A 223 15.31 13.54 -10.71
N LYS A 224 16.46 13.68 -11.40
CA LYS A 224 16.97 14.96 -11.91
C LYS A 224 16.42 15.20 -13.32
N SER A 225 15.75 16.34 -13.52
CA SER A 225 15.20 16.80 -14.81
C SER A 225 15.73 18.19 -15.13
N GLY A 226 16.66 18.29 -16.09
CA GLY A 226 17.54 19.47 -16.19
C GLY A 226 18.25 19.68 -14.85
N ASP A 227 18.45 20.91 -14.41
CA ASP A 227 19.07 21.20 -13.10
C ASP A 227 18.11 21.18 -11.89
N LYS A 228 16.91 20.63 -12.06
CA LYS A 228 15.92 20.51 -10.98
C LYS A 228 15.71 19.07 -10.54
N LEU A 229 15.44 18.88 -9.26
CA LEU A 229 14.89 17.62 -8.73
C LEU A 229 13.36 17.70 -8.73
N ARG A 230 12.73 16.64 -9.23
CA ARG A 230 11.26 16.49 -9.21
C ARG A 230 10.88 15.23 -8.45
N ALA A 231 9.84 15.35 -7.63
CA ALA A 231 9.21 14.22 -6.97
C ALA A 231 7.93 13.84 -7.71
N TYR A 232 7.76 12.54 -7.94
CA TYR A 232 6.62 11.93 -8.62
C TYR A 232 5.97 10.90 -7.71
N PHE A 233 4.65 10.91 -7.70
CA PHE A 233 3.81 9.98 -6.96
C PHE A 233 2.41 9.95 -7.57
N ALA A 234 1.60 8.99 -7.13
CA ALA A 234 0.20 8.89 -7.50
C ALA A 234 -0.66 8.73 -6.23
N ASP A 235 -1.89 9.25 -6.30
CA ASP A 235 -2.91 9.01 -5.27
C ASP A 235 -3.84 7.85 -5.62
N PHE A 236 -4.56 7.37 -4.61
CA PHE A 236 -5.47 6.23 -4.74
C PHE A 236 -6.54 6.41 -5.84
N THR A 237 -6.93 7.64 -6.16
CA THR A 237 -7.91 7.98 -7.21
C THR A 237 -7.30 8.13 -8.61
N THR A 238 -6.03 7.74 -8.78
CA THR A 238 -5.23 7.79 -10.01
C THR A 238 -4.79 9.18 -10.47
N ASN A 239 -4.81 10.20 -9.62
CA ASN A 239 -4.09 11.43 -9.96
C ASN A 239 -2.59 11.17 -9.80
N VAL A 240 -1.82 11.42 -10.85
CA VAL A 240 -0.36 11.42 -10.86
C VAL A 240 0.11 12.86 -10.77
N TYR A 241 1.12 13.10 -9.95
CA TYR A 241 1.65 14.41 -9.62
C TYR A 241 3.13 14.47 -9.99
N ALA A 242 3.57 15.64 -10.45
CA ALA A 242 4.97 16.05 -10.38
C ALA A 242 5.06 17.33 -9.56
N ILE A 243 5.95 17.35 -8.57
CA ILE A 243 6.23 18.53 -7.73
C ILE A 243 7.72 18.90 -7.78
N ASP A 244 8.01 20.19 -7.66
CA ASP A 244 9.37 20.74 -7.58
C ASP A 244 9.90 20.54 -6.15
N VAL A 245 10.93 19.69 -5.98
CA VAL A 245 11.43 19.29 -4.64
C VAL A 245 12.03 20.48 -3.89
N ALA A 246 12.51 21.49 -4.62
CA ALA A 246 13.11 22.69 -4.03
C ALA A 246 12.08 23.61 -3.34
N SER A 247 10.78 23.48 -3.65
CA SER A 247 9.73 24.39 -3.19
C SER A 247 8.43 23.72 -2.74
N GLY A 248 8.27 22.40 -2.92
CA GLY A 248 7.04 21.66 -2.63
C GLY A 248 5.87 21.98 -3.58
N LYS A 249 6.10 22.79 -4.63
CA LYS A 249 5.03 23.31 -5.51
C LYS A 249 4.71 22.34 -6.63
N LEU A 250 3.43 22.29 -7.00
CA LEU A 250 2.93 21.50 -8.13
C LEU A 250 3.52 22.01 -9.45
N ILE A 251 4.02 21.08 -10.26
CA ILE A 251 4.41 21.32 -11.66
C ILE A 251 3.26 20.92 -12.57
N TRP A 252 2.76 19.69 -12.42
CA TRP A 252 1.58 19.20 -13.14
C TRP A 252 0.83 18.13 -12.34
N LYS A 253 -0.48 17.97 -12.64
CA LYS A 253 -1.36 16.90 -12.14
C LYS A 253 -2.20 16.33 -13.28
N LYS A 254 -2.23 15.00 -13.44
CA LYS A 254 -2.93 14.29 -14.54
C LYS A 254 -3.62 13.05 -14.00
N ARG A 255 -4.82 12.70 -14.47
CA ARG A 255 -5.50 11.44 -14.09
C ARG A 255 -5.05 10.31 -15.02
N ALA A 256 -4.55 9.21 -14.45
CA ALA A 256 -4.04 8.06 -15.19
C ALA A 256 -5.12 7.01 -15.52
N GLY A 257 -6.05 6.76 -14.59
CA GLY A 257 -7.12 5.78 -14.77
C GLY A 257 -8.23 6.25 -15.70
N GLN A 258 -8.63 5.40 -16.64
CA GLN A 258 -9.76 5.65 -17.55
C GLN A 258 -11.05 4.95 -17.10
N HIS A 259 -10.95 3.74 -16.54
CA HIS A 259 -12.12 3.01 -16.03
C HIS A 259 -12.66 3.66 -14.74
N PRO A 260 -14.00 3.71 -14.50
CA PRO A 260 -14.57 4.31 -13.29
C PRO A 260 -14.15 3.65 -11.97
N GLN A 261 -13.57 2.45 -12.02
CA GLN A 261 -13.05 1.71 -10.86
C GLN A 261 -11.51 1.71 -10.79
N SER A 262 -10.78 2.37 -11.72
CA SER A 262 -9.32 2.44 -11.67
C SER A 262 -8.83 3.06 -10.34
N GLY A 263 -7.83 2.44 -9.73
CA GLY A 263 -7.11 2.96 -8.57
C GLY A 263 -5.59 2.93 -8.78
N ASN A 264 -4.83 3.63 -7.93
CA ASN A 264 -3.38 3.42 -7.85
C ASN A 264 -2.99 3.00 -6.42
N THR A 265 -2.03 2.10 -6.34
CA THR A 265 -1.59 1.47 -5.10
C THR A 265 -0.10 1.12 -5.10
N GLY A 266 0.46 0.80 -6.26
CA GLY A 266 1.90 0.68 -6.49
C GLY A 266 2.55 2.03 -6.81
N SER A 267 3.78 2.24 -6.34
CA SER A 267 4.57 3.45 -6.61
C SER A 267 4.94 3.57 -8.08
N VAL A 268 5.01 4.81 -8.57
CA VAL A 268 5.54 5.16 -9.90
C VAL A 268 7.06 5.01 -9.96
N THR A 269 7.63 4.97 -11.17
CA THR A 269 9.09 4.96 -11.41
C THR A 269 9.37 5.63 -12.75
N ALA A 270 10.43 6.43 -12.87
CA ALA A 270 10.79 7.08 -14.14
C ALA A 270 12.21 6.74 -14.62
N TYR A 271 12.38 6.77 -15.94
CA TYR A 271 13.68 6.66 -16.62
C TYR A 271 13.61 7.40 -17.96
N GLU A 272 14.67 8.12 -18.36
CA GLU A 272 14.73 8.89 -19.64
C GLU A 272 13.44 9.70 -19.94
N ASN A 273 12.95 10.48 -18.96
CA ASN A 273 11.72 11.29 -19.04
C ASN A 273 10.43 10.46 -19.32
N THR A 274 10.47 9.14 -19.15
CA THR A 274 9.34 8.21 -19.23
C THR A 274 8.93 7.79 -17.83
N LEU A 275 7.84 8.35 -17.30
CA LEU A 275 7.28 8.04 -15.98
C LEU A 275 6.26 6.91 -16.10
N VAL A 276 6.63 5.72 -15.63
CA VAL A 276 5.79 4.52 -15.61
C VAL A 276 4.88 4.54 -14.38
N VAL A 277 3.59 4.32 -14.60
CA VAL A 277 2.53 4.36 -13.57
C VAL A 277 1.73 3.05 -13.61
N PRO A 278 1.77 2.23 -12.55
CA PRO A 278 0.95 1.02 -12.43
C PRO A 278 -0.49 1.37 -12.00
N LEU A 279 -1.49 0.65 -12.51
CA LEU A 279 -2.90 0.84 -12.19
C LEU A 279 -3.57 -0.46 -11.74
N THR A 280 -4.24 -0.36 -10.59
CA THR A 280 -5.07 -1.41 -9.99
C THR A 280 -6.55 -1.12 -10.24
N SER A 281 -7.43 -2.03 -9.81
CA SER A 281 -8.88 -1.85 -9.87
C SER A 281 -9.52 -2.00 -8.49
N ASN A 282 -10.46 -1.11 -8.21
CA ASN A 282 -11.30 -1.16 -7.01
C ASN A 282 -12.42 -2.21 -7.13
N GLU A 283 -12.63 -2.81 -8.31
CA GLU A 283 -13.64 -3.87 -8.51
C GLU A 283 -13.44 -5.08 -7.58
N VAL A 284 -12.19 -5.38 -7.19
CA VAL A 284 -11.92 -6.39 -6.16
C VAL A 284 -12.76 -6.17 -4.91
N THR A 285 -13.01 -4.91 -4.52
CA THR A 285 -13.86 -4.52 -3.37
C THR A 285 -15.30 -4.21 -3.78
N THR A 286 -15.53 -3.54 -4.90
CA THR A 286 -16.89 -3.19 -5.38
C THR A 286 -17.73 -4.46 -5.69
N SER A 287 -17.07 -5.59 -5.98
CA SER A 287 -17.68 -6.93 -6.06
C SER A 287 -18.53 -7.30 -4.84
N LYS A 288 -18.31 -6.73 -3.66
CA LYS A 288 -19.12 -7.00 -2.45
C LYS A 288 -20.57 -6.53 -2.54
N ASP A 289 -20.92 -5.59 -3.41
CA ASP A 289 -22.34 -5.30 -3.68
C ASP A 289 -22.89 -6.39 -4.61
N PRO A 290 -23.83 -7.26 -4.18
CA PRO A 290 -24.39 -8.32 -5.02
C PRO A 290 -25.07 -7.78 -6.29
N ASN A 291 -25.43 -6.49 -6.31
CA ASN A 291 -26.05 -5.80 -7.44
C ASN A 291 -25.05 -5.11 -8.37
N TYR A 292 -23.78 -4.97 -7.98
CA TYR A 292 -22.76 -4.41 -8.85
C TYR A 292 -22.51 -5.35 -10.03
N THR A 293 -22.49 -4.82 -11.25
CA THR A 293 -22.28 -5.59 -12.50
C THR A 293 -20.81 -6.00 -12.66
N CYS A 294 -20.35 -6.88 -11.79
CA CYS A 294 -18.98 -7.40 -11.78
C CYS A 294 -18.67 -8.24 -13.05
N CYS A 295 -17.47 -8.17 -13.62
CA CYS A 295 -16.46 -7.13 -13.45
C CYS A 295 -15.88 -6.81 -14.84
N THR A 296 -15.54 -5.55 -15.10
CA THR A 296 -15.27 -5.03 -16.45
C THR A 296 -13.86 -4.49 -16.67
N SER A 297 -13.12 -4.25 -15.59
CA SER A 297 -11.77 -3.69 -15.65
C SER A 297 -10.69 -4.73 -15.96
N SER A 298 -9.58 -4.23 -16.49
CA SER A 298 -8.27 -4.88 -16.50
C SER A 298 -7.32 -4.07 -15.63
N GLY A 299 -6.26 -4.69 -15.09
CA GLY A 299 -5.06 -3.98 -14.71
C GLY A 299 -4.41 -3.29 -15.91
N GLU A 300 -3.69 -2.21 -15.65
CA GLU A 300 -3.04 -1.41 -16.69
C GLU A 300 -1.68 -0.89 -16.22
N VAL A 301 -0.83 -0.56 -17.19
CA VAL A 301 0.35 0.29 -16.98
C VAL A 301 0.31 1.41 -18.00
N ILE A 302 0.63 2.63 -17.60
CA ILE A 302 0.82 3.73 -18.55
C ILE A 302 2.21 4.32 -18.40
N ALA A 303 2.70 4.94 -19.47
CA ALA A 303 3.79 5.90 -19.39
C ALA A 303 3.30 7.32 -19.64
N LEU A 304 3.75 8.24 -18.80
CA LEU A 304 3.59 9.69 -18.98
C LEU A 304 4.96 10.30 -19.32
N ASN A 305 4.95 11.39 -20.07
CA ASN A 305 6.10 12.28 -20.21
C ASN A 305 6.37 12.91 -18.83
N ALA A 306 7.51 12.65 -18.22
CA ALA A 306 7.82 13.10 -16.86
C ALA A 306 7.84 14.64 -16.76
N THR A 307 8.08 15.36 -17.86
CA THR A 307 8.10 16.83 -17.89
C THR A 307 6.73 17.49 -18.07
N THR A 308 5.82 16.91 -18.86
CA THR A 308 4.51 17.54 -19.14
C THR A 308 3.32 16.78 -18.56
N GLY A 309 3.52 15.54 -18.14
CA GLY A 309 2.50 14.59 -17.70
C GLY A 309 1.60 14.06 -18.83
N ASP A 310 1.95 14.29 -20.10
CA ASP A 310 1.16 13.80 -21.24
C ASP A 310 1.36 12.30 -21.47
N LEU A 311 0.30 11.62 -21.92
CA LEU A 311 0.32 10.17 -22.15
C LEU A 311 1.24 9.82 -23.32
N LEU A 312 2.19 8.91 -23.08
CA LEU A 312 3.08 8.33 -24.10
C LEU A 312 2.49 7.03 -24.64
N TRP A 313 2.13 6.11 -23.75
CA TRP A 313 1.50 4.83 -24.09
C TRP A 313 0.66 4.27 -22.93
N ARG A 314 -0.21 3.31 -23.25
CA ARG A 314 -1.04 2.53 -22.32
C ARG A 314 -0.96 1.05 -22.69
N HIS A 315 -0.60 0.22 -21.72
CA HIS A 315 -0.65 -1.23 -21.78
C HIS A 315 -1.83 -1.72 -20.93
N ARG A 316 -2.63 -2.64 -21.47
CA ARG A 316 -3.76 -3.29 -20.79
C ARG A 316 -3.39 -4.75 -20.56
N VAL A 317 -3.36 -5.20 -19.31
CA VAL A 317 -2.85 -6.53 -18.93
C VAL A 317 -3.69 -7.67 -19.52
N ILE A 318 -5.02 -7.51 -19.59
CA ILE A 318 -5.94 -8.40 -20.29
C ILE A 318 -6.28 -7.71 -21.63
N PRO A 319 -5.70 -8.13 -22.78
CA PRO A 319 -5.89 -7.41 -24.05
C PRO A 319 -7.33 -7.40 -24.57
N GLN A 320 -8.16 -8.33 -24.08
CA GLN A 320 -9.59 -8.40 -24.38
C GLN A 320 -10.40 -7.43 -23.51
N GLU A 321 -11.38 -6.77 -24.11
CA GLU A 321 -12.44 -6.09 -23.36
C GLU A 321 -13.44 -7.11 -22.80
N ALA A 322 -13.83 -6.93 -21.53
CA ALA A 322 -14.69 -7.87 -20.83
C ALA A 322 -16.09 -7.94 -21.49
N GLN A 323 -16.54 -9.15 -21.81
CA GLN A 323 -17.85 -9.42 -22.41
C GLN A 323 -18.76 -10.13 -21.41
N ILE A 324 -20.08 -10.09 -21.65
CA ILE A 324 -21.05 -10.87 -20.87
C ILE A 324 -20.68 -12.35 -20.99
N SER A 325 -20.21 -12.92 -19.88
CA SER A 325 -19.61 -14.26 -19.83
C SER A 325 -20.56 -15.29 -19.18
N GLY A 326 -21.62 -14.83 -18.53
CA GLY A 326 -22.65 -15.70 -17.96
C GLY A 326 -23.66 -14.94 -17.11
N LYS A 327 -24.40 -15.69 -16.28
CA LYS A 327 -25.31 -15.14 -15.26
C LYS A 327 -24.87 -15.58 -13.87
N LYS A 328 -24.98 -14.66 -12.93
CA LYS A 328 -24.75 -14.85 -11.49
C LYS A 328 -25.86 -15.70 -10.87
N LYS A 329 -25.64 -16.13 -9.62
CA LYS A 329 -26.63 -16.81 -8.77
C LYS A 329 -27.91 -15.99 -8.51
N ASN A 330 -27.87 -14.66 -8.64
CA ASN A 330 -29.04 -13.77 -8.56
C ASN A 330 -29.67 -13.43 -9.94
N GLY A 331 -29.28 -14.12 -11.01
CA GLY A 331 -29.83 -13.98 -12.36
C GLY A 331 -29.32 -12.78 -13.18
N GLN A 332 -28.57 -11.86 -12.58
CA GLN A 332 -27.90 -10.76 -13.28
C GLN A 332 -26.77 -11.27 -14.16
N SER A 333 -26.42 -10.56 -15.23
CA SER A 333 -25.23 -10.86 -16.03
C SER A 333 -23.94 -10.58 -15.24
N PHE A 334 -22.87 -11.32 -15.53
CA PHE A 334 -21.50 -10.96 -15.16
C PHE A 334 -20.61 -10.87 -16.41
N TYR A 335 -19.51 -10.13 -16.28
CA TYR A 335 -18.57 -9.81 -17.35
C TYR A 335 -17.20 -10.46 -17.09
N GLY A 336 -16.47 -10.80 -18.15
CA GLY A 336 -15.13 -11.39 -18.10
C GLY A 336 -14.49 -11.50 -19.50
N PRO A 337 -13.17 -11.82 -19.61
CA PRO A 337 -12.19 -11.86 -18.54
C PRO A 337 -12.00 -10.48 -17.88
N SER A 338 -11.72 -10.45 -16.57
CA SER A 338 -11.49 -9.20 -15.83
C SER A 338 -10.46 -9.35 -14.70
N GLY A 339 -10.04 -8.24 -14.10
CA GLY A 339 -9.01 -8.20 -13.06
C GLY A 339 -7.59 -8.12 -13.64
N ALA A 340 -6.69 -8.98 -13.18
CA ALA A 340 -5.25 -8.90 -13.36
C ALA A 340 -4.64 -7.49 -13.04
N PRO A 341 -4.99 -6.85 -11.90
CA PRO A 341 -4.54 -5.51 -11.53
C PRO A 341 -3.01 -5.38 -11.45
N VAL A 342 -2.45 -4.20 -11.78
CA VAL A 342 -1.03 -3.91 -11.52
C VAL A 342 -0.95 -3.01 -10.29
N TRP A 343 -0.75 -3.63 -9.12
CA TRP A 343 -0.82 -2.95 -7.82
C TRP A 343 0.52 -2.81 -7.08
N SER A 344 1.60 -3.26 -7.73
CA SER A 344 2.99 -3.16 -7.27
C SER A 344 3.78 -2.14 -8.11
N SER A 345 5.00 -1.79 -7.69
CA SER A 345 5.88 -0.90 -8.45
C SER A 345 6.61 -1.61 -9.58
N PRO A 346 6.73 -1.01 -10.78
CA PRO A 346 7.48 -1.58 -11.89
C PRO A 346 9.00 -1.54 -11.64
N THR A 347 9.71 -2.56 -12.14
CA THR A 347 11.18 -2.59 -12.24
C THR A 347 11.62 -2.18 -13.64
N ILE A 348 12.70 -1.41 -13.79
CA ILE A 348 13.21 -0.94 -15.08
C ILE A 348 14.58 -1.55 -15.39
N ASP A 349 14.67 -2.21 -16.54
CA ASP A 349 15.91 -2.72 -17.15
C ASP A 349 16.41 -1.72 -18.19
N THR A 350 17.29 -0.82 -17.77
CA THR A 350 17.88 0.21 -18.64
C THR A 350 18.79 -0.37 -19.73
N LYS A 351 19.31 -1.60 -19.53
CA LYS A 351 20.16 -2.31 -20.49
C LYS A 351 19.34 -2.91 -21.63
N ARG A 352 18.14 -3.45 -21.35
CA ARG A 352 17.26 -4.09 -22.34
C ARG A 352 16.15 -3.16 -22.85
N GLY A 353 15.93 -2.02 -22.20
CA GLY A 353 14.81 -1.12 -22.49
C GLY A 353 13.47 -1.69 -22.03
N LEU A 354 13.46 -2.52 -20.97
CA LEU A 354 12.27 -3.25 -20.52
C LEU A 354 11.74 -2.73 -19.19
N VAL A 355 10.43 -2.85 -19.01
CA VAL A 355 9.71 -2.66 -17.74
C VAL A 355 9.18 -4.03 -17.32
N TYR A 356 9.52 -4.49 -16.12
CA TYR A 356 8.96 -5.72 -15.55
C TYR A 356 7.88 -5.38 -14.52
N ILE A 357 6.76 -6.10 -14.59
CA ILE A 357 5.62 -5.96 -13.66
C ILE A 357 5.16 -7.33 -13.17
N GLY A 358 4.60 -7.37 -11.95
CA GLY A 358 3.75 -8.45 -11.47
C GLY A 358 2.27 -8.10 -11.66
N THR A 359 1.45 -9.07 -12.04
CA THR A 359 0.00 -8.89 -12.26
C THR A 359 -0.82 -9.65 -11.21
N GLY A 360 -1.99 -9.09 -10.91
CA GLY A 360 -2.95 -9.64 -9.96
C GLY A 360 -3.73 -10.86 -10.46
N GLU A 361 -4.68 -11.30 -9.63
CA GLU A 361 -5.67 -12.35 -9.87
C GLU A 361 -6.75 -11.93 -10.89
N ASN A 362 -7.47 -12.87 -11.54
CA ASN A 362 -8.68 -12.50 -12.28
C ASN A 362 -9.87 -12.33 -11.31
N TYR A 363 -10.78 -11.38 -11.58
CA TYR A 363 -11.96 -11.20 -10.72
C TYR A 363 -13.15 -12.08 -11.12
N THR A 364 -13.22 -12.53 -12.37
CA THR A 364 -14.34 -13.29 -12.95
C THR A 364 -13.87 -14.28 -14.01
N ASP A 365 -14.65 -15.33 -14.21
CA ASP A 365 -14.50 -16.24 -15.36
C ASP A 365 -14.94 -15.57 -16.68
N PRO A 366 -14.39 -15.98 -17.84
CA PRO A 366 -13.28 -16.90 -17.99
C PRO A 366 -11.96 -16.25 -17.54
N PRO A 367 -11.01 -17.02 -16.97
CA PRO A 367 -9.68 -16.49 -16.61
C PRO A 367 -8.87 -16.11 -17.85
N SER A 368 -7.95 -15.15 -17.69
CA SER A 368 -6.97 -14.78 -18.72
C SER A 368 -5.67 -15.58 -18.58
N THR A 369 -4.82 -15.50 -19.60
CA THR A 369 -3.44 -16.01 -19.58
C THR A 369 -2.43 -14.97 -19.06
N THR A 370 -2.92 -13.90 -18.42
CA THR A 370 -2.15 -12.71 -18.04
C THR A 370 -2.38 -12.24 -16.60
N SER A 371 -3.29 -12.87 -15.86
CA SER A 371 -3.30 -12.83 -14.39
C SER A 371 -2.12 -13.62 -13.83
N ASP A 372 -1.76 -13.38 -12.56
CA ASP A 372 -0.79 -14.19 -11.81
C ASP A 372 0.55 -14.32 -12.55
N ALA A 373 0.95 -13.27 -13.26
CA ALA A 373 2.02 -13.29 -14.24
C ALA A 373 3.08 -12.21 -14.01
N ILE A 374 4.27 -12.51 -14.51
CA ILE A 374 5.30 -11.51 -14.75
C ILE A 374 5.24 -11.14 -16.23
N GLN A 375 5.15 -9.85 -16.53
CA GLN A 375 5.21 -9.33 -17.90
C GLN A 375 6.43 -8.43 -18.08
N ALA A 376 7.09 -8.55 -19.23
CA ALA A 376 8.06 -7.59 -19.72
C ALA A 376 7.45 -6.73 -20.82
N LEU A 377 7.50 -5.41 -20.67
CA LEU A 377 7.02 -4.43 -21.64
C LEU A 377 8.21 -3.63 -22.19
N ASP A 378 8.20 -3.28 -23.48
CA ASP A 378 9.12 -2.28 -24.03
C ASP A 378 8.82 -0.90 -23.43
N ILE A 379 9.83 -0.24 -22.84
CA ILE A 379 9.64 1.02 -22.10
C ILE A 379 9.21 2.19 -23.00
N LYS A 380 9.50 2.14 -24.30
CA LYS A 380 9.24 3.25 -25.24
C LYS A 380 7.86 3.17 -25.87
N THR A 381 7.25 1.99 -25.94
CA THR A 381 5.99 1.73 -26.65
C THR A 381 4.91 1.04 -25.81
N GLY A 382 5.26 0.50 -24.63
CA GLY A 382 4.36 -0.25 -23.77
C GLY A 382 4.00 -1.66 -24.28
N LYS A 383 4.59 -2.10 -25.40
CA LYS A 383 4.26 -3.39 -26.01
C LYS A 383 4.77 -4.55 -25.14
N LEU A 384 3.92 -5.54 -24.93
CA LEU A 384 4.29 -6.81 -24.31
C LEU A 384 5.36 -7.54 -25.15
N VAL A 385 6.46 -7.89 -24.51
CA VAL A 385 7.59 -8.64 -25.09
C VAL A 385 7.51 -10.12 -24.71
N TRP A 386 7.29 -10.42 -23.43
CA TRP A 386 7.01 -11.77 -22.94
C TRP A 386 6.12 -11.75 -21.69
N SER A 387 5.45 -12.87 -21.41
CA SER A 387 4.60 -13.08 -20.22
C SER A 387 4.84 -14.48 -19.64
N TYR A 388 5.15 -14.55 -18.34
CA TYR A 388 5.26 -15.80 -17.58
C TYR A 388 4.14 -15.86 -16.55
N GLN A 389 3.16 -16.75 -16.73
CA GLN A 389 2.04 -16.96 -15.81
C GLN A 389 2.36 -18.11 -14.83
N ALA A 390 2.30 -17.84 -13.52
CA ALA A 390 2.65 -18.78 -12.46
C ALA A 390 1.43 -19.57 -11.93
N THR A 391 0.34 -18.89 -11.56
CA THR A 391 -0.95 -19.52 -11.24
C THR A 391 -1.84 -19.48 -12.47
N LYS A 392 -2.67 -20.51 -12.70
CA LYS A 392 -3.64 -20.54 -13.80
C LYS A 392 -5.05 -20.73 -13.28
N SER A 393 -5.99 -20.00 -13.88
CA SER A 393 -7.41 -20.01 -13.46
C SER A 393 -7.60 -19.61 -12.00
N ASP A 394 -6.90 -18.55 -11.57
CA ASP A 394 -7.15 -17.88 -10.30
C ASP A 394 -8.25 -16.82 -10.50
N THR A 395 -9.51 -17.21 -10.30
CA THR A 395 -10.67 -16.32 -10.34
C THR A 395 -11.20 -16.05 -8.93
N TRP A 396 -10.81 -14.91 -8.36
CA TRP A 396 -11.13 -14.51 -7.00
C TRP A 396 -11.47 -13.01 -6.88
N ASN A 397 -12.38 -12.67 -5.97
CA ASN A 397 -12.66 -11.29 -5.55
C ASN A 397 -13.24 -11.27 -4.12
N LEU A 398 -13.39 -10.10 -3.50
CA LEU A 398 -13.82 -9.99 -2.09
C LEU A 398 -15.31 -10.34 -1.83
N ALA A 399 -16.09 -10.72 -2.85
CA ALA A 399 -17.40 -11.36 -2.67
C ALA A 399 -17.27 -12.86 -2.28
N CYS A 400 -16.06 -13.43 -2.32
CA CYS A 400 -15.84 -14.81 -1.95
C CYS A 400 -15.62 -15.02 -0.44
N PRO A 401 -16.15 -16.10 0.15
CA PRO A 401 -16.94 -17.16 -0.48
C PRO A 401 -18.46 -16.93 -0.41
N GLY A 402 -19.14 -17.07 -1.55
CA GLY A 402 -20.59 -17.37 -1.59
C GLY A 402 -21.52 -16.26 -2.09
N ASP A 403 -21.12 -14.99 -2.10
CA ASP A 403 -21.97 -13.92 -2.64
C ASP A 403 -22.15 -14.04 -4.17
N PRO A 404 -23.20 -13.44 -4.78
CA PRO A 404 -23.51 -13.58 -6.20
C PRO A 404 -22.42 -13.16 -7.19
N ASN A 405 -21.45 -12.35 -6.78
CA ASN A 405 -20.29 -11.93 -7.60
C ASN A 405 -19.05 -12.84 -7.42
N CYS A 406 -19.08 -13.79 -6.48
CA CYS A 406 -18.00 -14.76 -6.30
C CYS A 406 -18.02 -15.80 -7.45
N PRO A 407 -16.91 -16.04 -8.16
CA PRO A 407 -16.82 -17.06 -9.21
C PRO A 407 -17.19 -18.46 -8.69
N ASP A 408 -17.79 -19.29 -9.54
CA ASP A 408 -18.22 -20.64 -9.14
C ASP A 408 -17.03 -21.56 -8.81
N LYS A 409 -15.86 -21.30 -9.40
CA LYS A 409 -14.60 -22.00 -9.10
C LYS A 409 -13.59 -21.04 -8.44
N VAL A 410 -13.80 -20.74 -7.16
CA VAL A 410 -12.99 -19.78 -6.38
C VAL A 410 -11.48 -20.04 -6.45
N GLY A 411 -10.76 -19.12 -7.07
CA GLY A 411 -9.32 -19.15 -7.31
C GLY A 411 -8.44 -18.87 -6.09
N PRO A 412 -7.16 -19.28 -6.11
CA PRO A 412 -6.09 -18.96 -5.17
C PRO A 412 -6.25 -17.73 -4.27
N ASP A 413 -6.36 -16.58 -4.94
CA ASP A 413 -5.64 -15.33 -4.65
C ASP A 413 -4.13 -15.54 -4.41
N LEU A 414 -3.43 -16.10 -5.40
CA LEU A 414 -1.99 -16.38 -5.36
C LEU A 414 -1.20 -15.55 -6.38
N ASP A 415 -1.51 -14.26 -6.48
CA ASP A 415 -0.93 -13.33 -7.46
C ASP A 415 0.53 -12.89 -7.20
N PHE A 416 1.01 -11.94 -8.03
CA PHE A 416 2.28 -11.23 -7.84
C PHE A 416 2.10 -9.81 -7.29
N GLY A 417 1.98 -9.70 -5.96
CA GLY A 417 2.00 -8.43 -5.22
C GLY A 417 3.30 -7.61 -5.28
N MET A 418 4.31 -8.07 -6.03
CA MET A 418 5.57 -7.38 -6.29
C MET A 418 6.03 -7.57 -7.74
N ALA A 419 6.74 -6.59 -8.32
CA ALA A 419 7.53 -6.82 -9.54
C ALA A 419 8.85 -7.53 -9.22
N PRO A 420 9.51 -8.17 -10.21
CA PRO A 420 10.79 -8.84 -9.99
C PRO A 420 11.93 -7.89 -9.63
N LEU A 421 12.82 -8.34 -8.77
CA LEU A 421 14.15 -7.75 -8.57
C LEU A 421 15.01 -8.09 -9.79
N LEU A 422 15.58 -7.10 -10.47
CA LEU A 422 16.61 -7.31 -11.48
C LEU A 422 17.98 -7.32 -10.79
N VAL A 423 18.72 -8.42 -10.88
CA VAL A 423 19.98 -8.58 -10.15
C VAL A 423 21.03 -9.33 -10.98
N LYS A 424 22.30 -8.94 -10.81
CA LYS A 424 23.44 -9.63 -11.40
C LYS A 424 23.99 -10.65 -10.39
N THR A 425 24.03 -11.91 -10.80
CA THR A 425 24.64 -13.01 -10.04
C THR A 425 26.17 -12.86 -9.96
N LYS A 426 26.81 -13.54 -9.00
CA LYS A 426 28.28 -13.67 -8.92
C LYS A 426 28.93 -14.15 -10.23
N ALA A 427 28.22 -14.96 -11.01
CA ALA A 427 28.66 -15.45 -12.32
C ALA A 427 28.48 -14.44 -13.47
N GLY A 428 28.14 -13.17 -13.18
CA GLY A 428 27.97 -12.10 -14.16
C GLY A 428 26.64 -12.12 -14.92
N ARG A 429 25.87 -13.22 -14.86
CA ARG A 429 24.54 -13.36 -15.47
C ARG A 429 23.53 -12.45 -14.78
N ASP A 430 22.70 -11.75 -15.56
CA ASP A 430 21.54 -11.03 -15.06
C ASP A 430 20.36 -12.00 -14.90
N VAL A 431 19.61 -11.90 -13.80
CA VAL A 431 18.40 -12.68 -13.53
C VAL A 431 17.30 -11.79 -12.96
N LEU A 432 16.05 -12.22 -13.10
CA LEU A 432 14.91 -11.67 -12.38
C LEU A 432 14.56 -12.59 -11.21
N VAL A 433 14.30 -12.05 -10.02
CA VAL A 433 13.78 -12.84 -8.90
C VAL A 433 12.55 -12.19 -8.29
N VAL A 434 11.48 -12.97 -8.12
CA VAL A 434 10.17 -12.47 -7.68
C VAL A 434 9.51 -13.44 -6.69
N GLY A 435 8.85 -12.90 -5.67
CA GLY A 435 8.07 -13.65 -4.70
C GLY A 435 6.58 -13.57 -5.03
N GLN A 436 5.87 -14.67 -4.78
CA GLN A 436 4.44 -14.80 -5.08
C GLN A 436 3.63 -15.02 -3.79
N LYS A 437 2.34 -14.64 -3.79
CA LYS A 437 1.41 -14.91 -2.69
C LYS A 437 1.31 -16.40 -2.33
N SER A 438 1.69 -17.32 -3.22
CA SER A 438 1.82 -18.77 -2.97
C SER A 438 2.92 -19.18 -1.97
N GLY A 439 3.80 -18.25 -1.57
CA GLY A 439 5.02 -18.56 -0.82
C GLY A 439 6.13 -19.14 -1.69
N VAL A 440 6.04 -19.03 -3.02
CA VAL A 440 7.09 -19.42 -3.98
C VAL A 440 7.94 -18.21 -4.36
N VAL A 441 9.26 -18.38 -4.26
CA VAL A 441 10.25 -17.52 -4.91
C VAL A 441 10.57 -18.11 -6.28
N HIS A 442 10.50 -17.29 -7.32
CA HIS A 442 10.75 -17.65 -8.71
C HIS A 442 11.97 -16.88 -9.22
N CYS A 443 12.89 -17.55 -9.92
CA CYS A 443 14.00 -16.94 -10.63
C CYS A 443 13.85 -17.16 -12.14
N LEU A 444 13.87 -16.08 -12.92
CA LEU A 444 13.54 -16.07 -14.35
C LEU A 444 14.66 -15.43 -15.19
N GLU A 445 14.73 -15.81 -16.47
CA GLU A 445 15.57 -15.19 -17.49
C GLU A 445 14.99 -13.83 -17.93
N PRO A 446 15.71 -12.69 -17.81
CA PRO A 446 15.18 -11.36 -18.15
C PRO A 446 14.76 -11.22 -19.62
N GLU A 447 15.42 -11.94 -20.52
CA GLU A 447 15.15 -11.90 -21.97
C GLU A 447 13.88 -12.67 -22.39
N THR A 448 13.43 -13.67 -21.61
CA THR A 448 12.45 -14.66 -22.07
C THR A 448 11.33 -14.98 -21.07
N GLY A 449 11.48 -14.61 -19.79
CA GLY A 449 10.59 -15.02 -18.71
C GLY A 449 10.70 -16.50 -18.33
N LYS A 450 11.63 -17.26 -18.93
CA LYS A 450 11.82 -18.69 -18.65
C LYS A 450 12.33 -18.91 -17.22
N VAL A 451 11.76 -19.89 -16.53
CA VAL A 451 12.21 -20.30 -15.19
C VAL A 451 13.63 -20.86 -15.21
N ILE A 452 14.47 -20.35 -14.30
CA ILE A 452 15.80 -20.85 -13.97
C ILE A 452 15.71 -21.77 -12.74
N TRP A 453 15.08 -21.29 -11.67
CA TRP A 453 14.77 -22.08 -10.46
C TRP A 453 13.50 -21.56 -9.77
N GLN A 454 12.88 -22.40 -8.94
CA GLN A 454 11.77 -22.05 -8.06
C GLN A 454 11.99 -22.67 -6.69
N THR A 455 11.55 -22.02 -5.61
CA THR A 455 11.62 -22.57 -4.25
C THR A 455 10.44 -22.07 -3.42
N ARG A 456 9.73 -22.99 -2.78
CA ARG A 456 8.61 -22.67 -1.89
C ARG A 456 9.09 -22.62 -0.45
N ILE A 457 8.83 -21.50 0.22
CA ILE A 457 9.21 -21.22 1.61
C ILE A 457 8.02 -21.12 2.57
N GLY A 458 6.80 -21.08 2.04
CA GLY A 458 5.58 -20.86 2.82
C GLY A 458 4.35 -21.53 2.23
N LYS A 459 3.25 -21.46 2.98
CA LYS A 459 1.95 -22.01 2.61
C LYS A 459 1.22 -21.14 1.59
N GLY A 460 1.28 -19.83 1.74
CA GLY A 460 0.56 -18.88 0.90
C GLY A 460 -0.89 -18.64 1.31
N GLY A 461 -1.49 -17.62 0.68
CA GLY A 461 -2.85 -17.15 0.94
C GLY A 461 -3.09 -15.73 0.43
N MET A 462 -4.26 -15.16 0.73
CA MET A 462 -4.75 -13.91 0.10
C MET A 462 -3.91 -12.66 0.47
N LEU A 463 -3.32 -12.62 1.67
CA LEU A 463 -2.34 -11.59 2.06
C LEU A 463 -0.90 -12.13 2.00
N GLY A 464 -0.70 -13.14 1.15
CA GLY A 464 0.57 -13.73 0.80
C GLY A 464 1.16 -14.75 1.78
N GLY A 465 1.97 -15.64 1.19
CA GLY A 465 3.26 -16.00 1.73
C GLY A 465 4.20 -14.81 1.54
N ILE A 466 4.66 -14.57 0.31
CA ILE A 466 5.44 -13.36 -0.01
C ILE A 466 4.49 -12.32 -0.60
N HIS A 467 4.44 -11.12 -0.02
CA HIS A 467 3.37 -10.14 -0.27
C HIS A 467 3.88 -8.84 -0.91
N TRP A 468 4.69 -8.05 -0.18
CA TRP A 468 5.03 -6.66 -0.58
C TRP A 468 6.36 -6.49 -1.30
N GLY A 469 7.24 -7.48 -1.24
CA GLY A 469 8.57 -7.39 -1.82
C GLY A 469 9.56 -8.37 -1.22
N MET A 470 10.73 -8.39 -1.83
CA MET A 470 11.94 -9.05 -1.36
C MET A 470 13.11 -8.06 -1.53
N ALA A 471 14.29 -8.42 -1.04
CA ALA A 471 15.51 -7.67 -1.30
C ALA A 471 16.69 -8.60 -1.59
N THR A 472 17.80 -8.08 -2.12
CA THR A 472 18.98 -8.89 -2.44
C THR A 472 20.27 -8.09 -2.39
N ASP A 473 21.35 -8.69 -1.90
CA ASP A 473 22.72 -8.15 -1.92
C ASP A 473 23.55 -8.67 -3.12
N GLY A 474 22.95 -9.40 -4.06
CA GLY A 474 23.63 -10.10 -5.16
C GLY A 474 24.25 -11.45 -4.79
N ASN A 475 24.19 -11.85 -3.51
CA ASN A 475 24.55 -13.17 -3.01
C ASN A 475 23.31 -13.98 -2.67
N TYR A 476 22.43 -13.37 -1.87
CA TYR A 476 21.22 -13.98 -1.32
C TYR A 476 19.98 -13.16 -1.68
N VAL A 477 18.83 -13.82 -1.70
CA VAL A 477 17.50 -13.21 -1.86
C VAL A 477 16.77 -13.33 -0.52
N TYR A 478 16.40 -12.20 0.05
CA TYR A 478 15.78 -12.08 1.35
C TYR A 478 14.26 -11.91 1.18
N ALA A 479 13.52 -12.91 1.62
CA ALA A 479 12.07 -12.98 1.48
C ALA A 479 11.38 -12.93 2.85
N ALA A 480 10.49 -11.96 3.02
CA ALA A 480 9.54 -11.95 4.13
C ALA A 480 8.38 -12.90 3.79
N ASN A 481 8.19 -13.93 4.61
CA ASN A 481 7.06 -14.87 4.49
C ASN A 481 6.04 -14.55 5.59
N ALA A 482 4.87 -14.10 5.17
CA ALA A 482 3.79 -13.66 6.03
C ALA A 482 3.02 -14.85 6.59
N ASP A 483 2.58 -15.78 5.73
CA ASP A 483 1.76 -16.95 6.07
C ASP A 483 0.67 -16.63 7.12
N ASN A 484 -0.02 -15.50 6.88
CA ASN A 484 -0.90 -14.89 7.87
C ASN A 484 -2.08 -15.82 8.22
N ARG A 485 -2.10 -16.32 9.46
CA ARG A 485 -3.08 -17.27 10.02
C ARG A 485 -4.56 -16.94 9.75
N LEU A 486 -4.89 -15.69 9.47
CA LEU A 486 -6.25 -15.24 9.18
C LEU A 486 -6.72 -15.58 7.75
N VAL A 487 -5.80 -15.75 6.80
CA VAL A 487 -6.06 -15.75 5.35
C VAL A 487 -5.24 -16.80 4.57
N LEU A 488 -4.65 -17.77 5.26
CA LEU A 488 -3.95 -18.92 4.66
C LEU A 488 -4.83 -19.65 3.63
N ASP A 489 -4.23 -20.12 2.53
CA ASP A 489 -4.95 -20.98 1.62
C ASP A 489 -5.31 -22.33 2.28
N LYS A 490 -6.60 -22.65 2.23
CA LYS A 490 -7.19 -23.87 2.80
C LYS A 490 -7.32 -25.00 1.78
N ARG A 491 -7.10 -24.73 0.48
CA ARG A 491 -7.17 -25.74 -0.59
C ARG A 491 -5.91 -26.60 -0.64
N ASP A 492 -4.73 -25.99 -0.52
CA ASP A 492 -3.48 -26.74 -0.36
C ASP A 492 -3.35 -27.29 1.08
N SER A 493 -3.47 -28.60 1.25
CA SER A 493 -3.22 -29.29 2.53
C SER A 493 -1.77 -29.79 2.70
N THR A 494 -0.94 -29.68 1.66
CA THR A 494 0.41 -30.27 1.61
C THR A 494 1.47 -29.38 2.26
N TRP A 495 1.28 -28.06 2.25
CA TRP A 495 2.19 -27.09 2.90
C TRP A 495 1.67 -26.57 4.24
N LYS A 496 2.61 -26.43 5.20
CA LYS A 496 2.40 -25.82 6.52
C LYS A 496 2.79 -24.35 6.50
N ALA A 497 2.11 -23.53 7.29
CA ALA A 497 2.48 -22.13 7.50
C ALA A 497 3.82 -22.03 8.23
N SER A 498 4.71 -21.15 7.76
CA SER A 498 6.07 -20.98 8.29
C SER A 498 6.50 -19.50 8.28
N PRO A 499 5.83 -18.63 9.05
CA PRO A 499 6.06 -17.18 9.05
C PRO A 499 7.46 -16.79 9.56
N GLY A 500 8.14 -15.92 8.82
CA GLY A 500 9.51 -15.48 9.17
C GLY A 500 10.25 -14.76 8.04
N LEU A 501 11.55 -14.58 8.23
CA LEU A 501 12.48 -14.06 7.23
C LEU A 501 13.36 -15.20 6.70
N TYR A 502 13.47 -15.30 5.37
CA TYR A 502 14.24 -16.35 4.69
C TYR A 502 15.36 -15.73 3.86
N ALA A 503 16.51 -16.40 3.77
CA ALA A 503 17.54 -16.11 2.79
C ALA A 503 17.75 -17.32 1.86
N LEU A 504 17.65 -17.08 0.56
CA LEU A 504 17.86 -18.09 -0.49
C LEU A 504 19.14 -17.76 -1.27
N ASP A 505 19.94 -18.75 -1.68
CA ASP A 505 21.07 -18.52 -2.59
C ASP A 505 20.58 -18.07 -3.96
N LEU A 506 21.07 -16.93 -4.45
CA LEU A 506 20.61 -16.32 -5.69
C LEU A 506 20.85 -17.20 -6.93
N ALA A 507 21.90 -18.04 -6.91
CA ALA A 507 22.26 -18.85 -8.07
C ALA A 507 21.40 -20.11 -8.21
N ASN A 508 20.86 -20.67 -7.13
CA ASN A 508 20.16 -21.97 -7.16
C ASN A 508 18.84 -22.07 -6.35
N GLY A 509 18.47 -21.04 -5.59
CA GLY A 509 17.23 -20.98 -4.80
C GLY A 509 17.26 -21.69 -3.45
N GLN A 510 18.33 -22.40 -3.09
CA GLN A 510 18.39 -23.13 -1.81
C GLN A 510 18.28 -22.18 -0.61
N VAL A 511 17.41 -22.51 0.34
CA VAL A 511 17.29 -21.78 1.61
C VAL A 511 18.59 -21.97 2.41
N VAL A 512 19.33 -20.88 2.59
CA VAL A 512 20.60 -20.83 3.34
C VAL A 512 20.34 -20.70 4.83
N TRP A 513 19.38 -19.85 5.21
CA TRP A 513 18.87 -19.71 6.57
C TRP A 513 17.41 -19.23 6.56
N ASN A 514 16.71 -19.47 7.66
CA ASN A 514 15.44 -18.83 7.99
C ASN A 514 15.43 -18.44 9.47
N GLU A 515 14.66 -17.41 9.81
CA GLU A 515 14.50 -16.87 11.16
C GLU A 515 13.02 -16.52 11.37
N SER A 516 12.33 -17.33 12.17
CA SER A 516 10.88 -17.27 12.40
C SER A 516 10.42 -15.90 12.90
N THR A 517 9.15 -15.55 12.68
CA THR A 517 8.54 -14.40 13.37
C THR A 517 8.41 -14.70 14.88
N PRO A 518 8.72 -13.75 15.79
CA PRO A 518 8.55 -13.95 17.23
C PRO A 518 7.12 -14.34 17.62
N SER A 519 6.98 -15.16 18.67
CA SER A 519 5.67 -15.60 19.16
C SER A 519 4.84 -14.44 19.69
N CYS A 520 3.54 -14.43 19.37
CA CYS A 520 2.55 -13.53 19.97
C CYS A 520 2.22 -13.84 21.44
N GLY A 521 2.67 -14.99 21.96
CA GLY A 521 2.24 -15.47 23.28
C GLY A 521 0.72 -15.64 23.34
N GLU A 522 0.09 -15.00 24.33
CA GLU A 522 -1.37 -15.03 24.51
C GLU A 522 -2.11 -13.87 23.81
N ASP A 523 -1.40 -12.92 23.17
CA ASP A 523 -2.03 -11.77 22.51
C ASP A 523 -2.78 -12.19 21.23
N LYS A 524 -4.09 -12.38 21.37
CA LYS A 524 -4.99 -12.74 20.26
C LYS A 524 -5.10 -11.64 19.19
N SER A 525 -4.74 -10.39 19.50
CA SER A 525 -4.67 -9.26 18.55
C SER A 525 -3.36 -9.22 17.76
N CYS A 526 -2.34 -9.97 18.17
CA CYS A 526 -1.08 -10.07 17.46
C CYS A 526 -1.18 -11.05 16.28
N ILE A 527 -0.46 -10.72 15.19
CA ILE A 527 -0.32 -11.55 14.00
C ILE A 527 1.16 -11.91 13.87
N GLN A 528 1.48 -13.19 14.07
CA GLN A 528 2.83 -13.74 13.94
C GLN A 528 3.14 -13.93 12.45
N ALA A 529 3.57 -12.85 11.80
CA ALA A 529 3.92 -12.78 10.38
C ALA A 529 5.01 -11.73 10.08
N ASN A 530 5.79 -11.95 9.02
CA ASN A 530 6.67 -10.97 8.39
C ASN A 530 6.17 -10.69 6.96
N SER A 531 5.62 -9.50 6.70
CA SER A 531 4.94 -9.20 5.42
C SER A 531 5.53 -7.98 4.68
N ALA A 532 5.92 -6.92 5.40
CA ALA A 532 6.62 -5.78 4.82
C ALA A 532 7.90 -6.19 4.06
N ALA A 533 8.17 -5.50 2.95
CA ALA A 533 9.38 -5.74 2.17
C ALA A 533 10.64 -5.49 3.04
N PRO A 534 11.65 -6.38 3.02
CA PRO A 534 12.89 -6.16 3.76
C PRO A 534 13.74 -5.04 3.14
N LEU A 535 14.60 -4.42 3.95
CA LEU A 535 15.68 -3.54 3.50
C LEU A 535 17.02 -4.26 3.71
N VAL A 536 17.95 -4.16 2.77
CA VAL A 536 19.30 -4.72 2.89
C VAL A 536 20.34 -3.61 2.83
N VAL A 537 21.35 -3.70 3.70
CA VAL A 537 22.59 -2.92 3.64
C VAL A 537 23.78 -3.89 3.83
N PRO A 538 25.04 -3.50 3.53
CA PRO A 538 26.20 -4.38 3.69
C PRO A 538 26.26 -5.13 5.04
N GLY A 539 26.02 -6.45 5.00
CA GLY A 539 26.05 -7.33 6.17
C GLY A 539 24.77 -7.38 7.02
N LEU A 540 23.72 -6.60 6.71
CA LEU A 540 22.49 -6.54 7.50
C LEU A 540 21.20 -6.61 6.66
N VAL A 541 20.18 -7.26 7.22
CA VAL A 541 18.81 -7.26 6.70
C VAL A 541 17.87 -6.71 7.78
N PHE A 542 17.07 -5.71 7.44
CA PHE A 542 16.04 -5.15 8.31
C PHE A 542 14.66 -5.65 7.88
N ALA A 543 13.89 -6.23 8.81
CA ALA A 543 12.59 -6.84 8.55
C ALA A 543 11.55 -6.44 9.59
N GLY A 544 10.41 -5.91 9.12
CA GLY A 544 9.25 -5.56 9.94
C GLY A 544 8.31 -6.75 10.17
N THR A 545 7.67 -6.79 11.33
CA THR A 545 6.69 -7.81 11.71
C THR A 545 5.28 -7.23 11.82
N LEU A 546 4.25 -8.06 11.57
CA LEU A 546 2.86 -7.66 11.80
C LEU A 546 2.50 -7.54 13.30
N ALA A 547 3.37 -8.00 14.20
CA ALA A 547 3.30 -7.71 15.63
C ALA A 547 3.68 -6.25 15.97
N GLY A 548 4.45 -5.58 15.09
CA GLY A 548 4.93 -4.21 15.27
C GLY A 548 6.39 -4.06 15.69
N ALA A 549 7.17 -5.13 15.73
CA ALA A 549 8.62 -5.07 15.93
C ALA A 549 9.38 -4.93 14.60
N ILE A 550 10.41 -4.07 14.58
CA ILE A 550 11.45 -4.01 13.55
C ILE A 550 12.69 -4.76 14.06
N ARG A 551 13.23 -5.68 13.25
CA ARG A 551 14.44 -6.47 13.58
C ARG A 551 15.55 -6.19 12.58
N ALA A 552 16.80 -6.24 13.05
CA ALA A 552 18.01 -6.26 12.23
C ALA A 552 18.70 -7.62 12.37
N HIS A 553 19.03 -8.24 11.25
CA HIS A 553 19.58 -9.59 11.14
C HIS A 553 20.96 -9.55 10.48
N ASP A 554 21.89 -10.38 10.95
CA ASP A 554 23.14 -10.68 10.22
C ASP A 554 22.79 -11.34 8.88
N ALA A 555 23.20 -10.70 7.78
CA ALA A 555 22.80 -11.10 6.42
C ALA A 555 23.26 -12.51 6.00
N ARG A 556 24.28 -13.06 6.67
CA ARG A 556 24.89 -14.36 6.35
C ARG A 556 24.32 -15.50 7.20
N THR A 557 23.79 -15.22 8.39
CA THR A 557 23.38 -16.23 9.38
C THR A 557 21.95 -16.09 9.88
N GLY A 558 21.24 -15.02 9.54
CA GLY A 558 19.87 -14.74 9.99
C GLY A 558 19.75 -14.27 11.44
N LYS A 559 20.81 -14.41 12.24
CA LYS A 559 20.85 -14.05 13.66
C LYS A 559 20.39 -12.61 13.87
N VAL A 560 19.37 -12.41 14.72
CA VAL A 560 18.95 -11.09 15.19
C VAL A 560 20.10 -10.44 15.97
N LEU A 561 20.52 -9.25 15.54
CA LEU A 561 21.55 -8.42 16.19
C LEU A 561 20.97 -7.22 16.94
N TRP A 562 19.79 -6.75 16.52
CA TRP A 562 19.04 -5.68 17.17
C TRP A 562 17.54 -5.87 16.90
N SER A 563 16.69 -5.42 17.83
CA SER A 563 15.24 -5.48 17.71
C SER A 563 14.62 -4.34 18.50
N PHE A 564 13.61 -3.68 17.93
CA PHE A 564 12.85 -2.64 18.59
C PHE A 564 11.35 -2.84 18.34
N ASP A 565 10.57 -2.88 19.41
CA ASP A 565 9.11 -2.89 19.34
C ASP A 565 8.58 -1.46 19.12
N THR A 566 7.82 -1.27 18.05
CA THR A 566 7.21 0.02 17.70
C THR A 566 5.74 0.14 18.10
N ALA A 567 5.09 -0.92 18.61
CA ALA A 567 3.65 -0.95 18.90
C ALA A 567 3.25 -0.23 20.20
N ARG A 568 3.71 1.02 20.34
CA ARG A 568 3.64 1.86 21.55
C ARG A 568 3.39 3.32 21.21
N ASP A 569 3.12 4.12 22.23
CA ASP A 569 2.95 5.57 22.12
C ASP A 569 4.31 6.29 22.10
N PHE A 570 4.36 7.47 21.45
CA PHE A 570 5.57 8.27 21.24
C PHE A 570 5.28 9.78 21.33
N ASP A 571 6.23 10.50 21.92
CA ASP A 571 6.41 11.95 21.71
C ASP A 571 7.00 12.21 20.32
N THR A 572 6.57 13.32 19.69
CA THR A 572 6.84 13.59 18.27
C THR A 572 7.41 14.99 18.03
N SER A 573 8.25 15.12 17.00
CA SER A 573 8.88 16.37 16.56
C SER A 573 7.89 17.42 16.03
N ASN A 574 6.63 17.04 15.82
CA ASN A 574 5.57 17.88 15.29
C ASN A 574 4.37 18.09 16.23
N GLY A 575 4.48 17.69 17.51
CA GLY A 575 3.48 17.96 18.55
C GLY A 575 2.14 17.23 18.39
N ILE A 576 2.06 16.26 17.48
CA ILE A 576 0.90 15.39 17.29
C ILE A 576 1.12 14.10 18.07
N HIS A 577 0.09 13.55 18.74
CA HIS A 577 0.21 12.27 19.44
C HIS A 577 0.63 11.15 18.46
N GLY A 578 1.76 10.52 18.75
CA GLY A 578 2.30 9.40 17.98
C GLY A 578 1.95 8.06 18.63
N LYS A 579 1.54 7.11 17.80
CA LYS A 579 1.37 5.70 18.17
C LYS A 579 1.85 4.82 17.02
N GLY A 580 2.73 3.86 17.28
CA GLY A 580 3.09 2.83 16.31
C GLY A 580 2.23 1.57 16.44
N GLY A 581 2.36 0.69 15.45
CA GLY A 581 1.60 -0.54 15.31
C GLY A 581 2.31 -1.53 14.38
N SER A 582 1.54 -2.27 13.58
CA SER A 582 2.07 -3.27 12.65
C SER A 582 2.95 -2.63 11.57
N ILE A 583 4.01 -3.35 11.15
CA ILE A 583 4.89 -2.95 10.05
C ILE A 583 4.58 -3.82 8.84
N ASP A 584 3.74 -3.31 7.95
CA ASP A 584 3.33 -3.92 6.68
C ASP A 584 3.50 -2.96 5.51
N GLY A 585 3.69 -3.48 4.29
CA GLY A 585 3.90 -2.66 3.09
C GLY A 585 5.39 -2.31 2.85
N PRO A 586 5.76 -1.01 2.90
CA PRO A 586 7.08 -0.54 2.46
C PRO A 586 8.22 -1.03 3.36
N SER A 587 9.41 -1.18 2.77
CA SER A 587 10.62 -1.39 3.55
C SER A 587 11.01 -0.14 4.35
N PRO A 588 11.79 -0.31 5.44
CA PRO A 588 12.57 0.78 6.01
C PRO A 588 13.47 1.47 4.98
N VAL A 589 14.01 2.63 5.36
CA VAL A 589 14.95 3.45 4.57
C VAL A 589 16.18 3.76 5.42
N VAL A 590 17.38 3.74 4.83
CA VAL A 590 18.63 4.13 5.51
C VAL A 590 19.28 5.32 4.80
N SER A 591 19.82 6.26 5.58
CA SER A 591 20.64 7.38 5.07
C SER A 591 21.85 7.58 5.99
N GLY A 592 23.03 7.12 5.55
CA GLY A 592 24.24 7.12 6.37
C GLY A 592 24.04 6.30 7.64
N LYS A 593 24.18 6.93 8.81
CA LYS A 593 24.00 6.33 10.14
C LYS A 593 22.53 6.11 10.54
N MET A 594 21.58 6.73 9.84
CA MET A 594 20.19 6.76 10.27
C MET A 594 19.32 5.71 9.57
N LEU A 595 18.38 5.14 10.32
CA LEU A 595 17.34 4.21 9.88
C LEU A 595 15.97 4.84 10.09
N PHE A 596 15.09 4.77 9.10
CA PHE A 596 13.75 5.34 9.13
C PHE A 596 12.70 4.25 8.90
N VAL A 597 11.73 4.17 9.81
CA VAL A 597 10.74 3.08 9.89
C VAL A 597 9.33 3.67 9.98
N ASN A 598 8.47 3.34 9.01
CA ASN A 598 7.02 3.55 9.14
C ASN A 598 6.45 2.51 10.11
N SER A 599 5.53 2.92 10.99
CA SER A 599 4.86 2.00 11.90
C SER A 599 3.36 2.32 12.05
N GLY A 600 2.53 1.28 11.91
CA GLY A 600 1.07 1.37 11.94
C GLY A 600 0.42 0.99 10.61
N TYR A 601 -0.51 0.03 10.64
CA TYR A 601 -1.17 -0.47 9.44
C TYR A 601 -2.57 -1.07 9.72
N GLY A 602 -3.53 -0.23 10.14
CA GLY A 602 -4.85 -0.67 10.61
C GLY A 602 -5.85 -1.17 9.55
N ILE A 603 -5.45 -2.07 8.64
CA ILE A 603 -6.31 -2.57 7.54
C ILE A 603 -6.77 -4.02 7.76
N PHE A 604 -5.85 -4.96 7.92
CA PHE A 604 -6.14 -6.40 7.83
C PHE A 604 -6.32 -7.09 9.20
N GLY A 605 -6.91 -6.39 10.17
CA GLY A 605 -6.92 -6.80 11.58
C GLY A 605 -5.59 -6.55 12.31
N GLU A 606 -4.66 -5.88 11.63
CA GLU A 606 -3.36 -5.43 12.10
C GLU A 606 -3.47 -4.19 13.03
N LYS A 607 -2.40 -3.93 13.80
CA LYS A 607 -2.37 -2.84 14.78
C LYS A 607 -2.21 -1.48 14.07
N PRO A 608 -3.16 -0.54 14.24
CA PRO A 608 -3.07 0.79 13.63
C PRO A 608 -1.97 1.62 14.26
N GLY A 609 -1.51 2.63 13.53
CA GLY A 609 -0.53 3.61 14.02
C GLY A 609 -0.25 4.69 12.97
N ASN A 610 0.45 5.74 13.38
CA ASN A 610 0.62 6.97 12.62
C ASN A 610 2.06 7.51 12.58
N VAL A 611 3.09 6.74 12.95
CA VAL A 611 4.45 7.29 13.15
C VAL A 611 5.46 6.89 12.07
N LEU A 612 6.30 7.86 11.72
CA LEU A 612 7.64 7.65 11.15
C LEU A 612 8.65 7.77 12.29
N ILE A 613 9.41 6.70 12.56
CA ILE A 613 10.42 6.64 13.61
C ILE A 613 11.81 6.75 12.96
N ALA A 614 12.63 7.66 13.46
CA ALA A 614 14.03 7.80 13.08
C ALA A 614 14.93 7.23 14.17
N PHE A 615 15.82 6.32 13.79
CA PHE A 615 16.87 5.76 14.63
C PHE A 615 18.25 6.24 14.17
N ASP A 616 19.20 6.28 15.10
CA ASP A 616 20.61 6.59 14.86
C ASP A 616 21.50 5.73 15.78
N VAL A 617 22.77 5.54 15.40
CA VAL A 617 23.75 4.69 16.12
C VAL A 617 24.64 5.47 17.10
N ASP A 618 24.60 6.80 17.04
CA ASP A 618 25.40 7.73 17.88
C ASP A 618 24.83 7.88 19.32
#